data_AF-A0A3D5B737-F1
#
_entry.id   AF-A0A3D5B737-F1
#
_cell.length_a   1.000
_cell.length_b   1.000
_cell.length_c   1.000
_cell.angle_alpha   90.00
_cell.angle_beta   90.00
_cell.angle_gamma   90.00
#
_symmetry.space_group_name_H-M   'P 1'
#
loop_
_entity.id
_entity.type
_entity.pdbx_description
1 polymer ?
#
loop_
_entity_poly.entity_id
_entity_poly.type
_entity_poly.pdbx_seq_one_letter_code
_entity_poly.pdbx_strand_id
1 'polypeptide(L)' 'MKNLIVKRKWFWAWQDEKEEQWLNAMSKQGYHLISPGSFGRYEFEQGEPKNYVYRLDFMSD' A
#
# COMPACT_ATOMS: atom_id res chain seq x y z
N MET A 1 13.79 13.21 -9.70
CA MET A 1 12.75 12.45 -10.44
C MET A 1 12.15 11.47 -9.47
N LYS A 2 10.81 11.37 -9.38
CA LYS A 2 10.14 10.41 -8.49
C LYS A 2 10.10 9.06 -9.21
N ASN A 3 10.70 8.02 -8.62
CA ASN A 3 10.68 6.67 -9.18
C ASN A 3 9.37 5.99 -8.78
N LEU A 4 8.47 5.81 -9.75
CA LEU A 4 7.17 5.18 -9.52
C LEU A 4 7.24 3.69 -9.83
N ILE A 5 6.69 2.88 -8.95
CA ILE A 5 6.65 1.41 -9.07
C ILE A 5 5.22 0.95 -8.86
N VAL A 6 4.78 0.02 -9.71
CA VAL A 6 3.47 -0.62 -9.59
C VAL A 6 3.66 -2.04 -9.06
N LYS A 7 2.88 -2.41 -8.04
CA LYS A 7 2.76 -3.79 -7.58
C LYS A 7 1.32 -4.26 -7.72
N ARG A 8 1.14 -5.56 -7.95
CA ARG A 8 -0.17 -6.21 -7.97
C ARG A 8 -0.26 -7.23 -6.84
N LYS A 9 -1.28 -7.10 -6.02
CA LYS A 9 -1.61 -8.05 -4.95
C LYS A 9 -3.10 -7.98 -4.67
N TRP A 10 -3.77 -9.12 -4.65
CA TRP A 10 -5.21 -9.14 -4.36
C TRP A 10 -5.45 -9.38 -2.88
N PHE A 11 -6.35 -8.60 -2.29
CA PHE A 11 -6.91 -8.79 -0.97
C PHE A 11 -8.44 -8.79 -1.07
N TRP A 12 -9.07 -9.64 -0.28
CA TRP A 12 -10.53 -9.62 -0.14
C TRP A 12 -10.96 -8.52 0.84
N ALA A 13 -12.23 -8.09 0.78
CA ALA A 13 -12.75 -7.02 1.63
C ALA A 13 -12.61 -7.29 3.15
N TRP A 14 -12.55 -8.55 3.57
CA TRP A 14 -12.33 -8.96 4.97
C TRP A 14 -10.85 -9.20 5.33
N GLN A 15 -9.92 -8.80 4.47
CA GLN A 15 -8.47 -8.96 4.67
C GLN A 15 -7.75 -7.62 4.81
N ASP A 16 -8.47 -6.59 5.24
CA ASP A 16 -7.96 -5.25 5.56
C ASP A 16 -6.70 -5.31 6.42
N GLU A 17 -6.68 -6.08 7.52
CA GLU A 17 -5.52 -6.20 8.40
C GLU A 17 -4.28 -6.73 7.65
N LYS A 18 -4.47 -7.69 6.74
CA LYS A 18 -3.37 -8.25 5.94
C LYS A 18 -2.87 -7.26 4.90
N GLU A 19 -3.77 -6.46 4.36
CA GLU A 19 -3.44 -5.40 3.42
C GLU A 19 -2.64 -4.29 4.11
N GLU A 20 -3.09 -3.81 5.26
CA GLU A 20 -2.39 -2.83 6.10
C GLU A 20 -0.99 -3.31 6.49
N GLN A 21 -0.87 -4.54 6.98
CA GLN A 21 0.42 -5.14 7.34
C GLN A 21 1.36 -5.22 6.13
N TRP A 22 0.84 -5.57 4.96
CA TRP A 22 1.62 -5.61 3.74
C TRP A 22 2.08 -4.21 3.33
N LEU A 23 1.20 -3.21 3.34
CA LEU A 23 1.55 -1.81 3.04
C LEU A 23 2.62 -1.26 4.01
N ASN A 24 2.52 -1.60 5.30
CA ASN A 24 3.52 -1.23 6.30
C ASN A 24 4.88 -1.84 5.98
N ALA A 25 4.91 -3.13 5.59
CA ALA A 25 6.12 -3.81 5.18
C ALA A 25 6.72 -3.24 3.87
N MET A 26 5.88 -2.72 2.97
CA MET A 26 6.33 -2.05 1.75
C MET A 26 7.05 -0.74 2.07
N SER A 27 6.52 0.08 2.99
CA SER A 27 7.19 1.33 3.41
C SER A 27 8.56 1.08 4.06
N LYS A 28 8.68 0.00 4.84
CA LYS A 28 9.96 -0.43 5.44
C LYS A 28 11.01 -0.83 4.40
N GLN A 29 10.61 -1.10 3.16
CA GLN A 29 11.50 -1.37 2.03
C GLN A 29 11.75 -0.13 1.16
N GLY A 30 11.22 1.03 1.55
CA GLY A 30 11.32 2.27 0.77
C GLY A 30 10.22 2.44 -0.28
N TYR A 31 9.14 1.64 -0.23
CA TYR A 31 7.99 1.79 -1.12
C TYR A 31 6.86 2.50 -0.40
N HIS A 32 6.68 3.79 -0.68
CA HIS A 32 5.64 4.60 -0.05
C HIS A 32 4.40 4.64 -0.93
N LEU A 33 3.27 4.15 -0.41
CA LEU A 33 2.01 4.10 -1.15
C LEU A 33 1.59 5.52 -1.56
N ILE A 34 1.29 5.69 -2.85
CA ILE A 34 0.75 6.92 -3.44
C ILE A 34 -0.73 6.76 -3.74
N SER A 35 -1.11 5.62 -4.32
CA SER A 35 -2.50 5.35 -4.69
C SER A 35 -2.82 3.85 -4.69
N PRO A 36 -3.86 3.42 -3.95
CA PRO A 36 -4.50 2.14 -4.21
C PRO A 36 -5.42 2.29 -5.43
N GLY A 37 -5.07 1.61 -6.51
CA GLY A 37 -5.90 1.51 -7.71
C GLY A 37 -6.83 0.30 -7.69
N SER A 38 -7.67 0.19 -8.71
CA SER A 38 -8.61 -0.92 -8.85
C SER A 38 -7.92 -2.28 -9.01
N PHE A 39 -8.62 -3.33 -8.58
CA PHE A 39 -8.25 -4.73 -8.77
C PHE A 39 -6.85 -5.11 -8.23
N GLY A 40 -6.53 -4.65 -7.01
CA GLY A 40 -5.29 -5.01 -6.32
C GLY A 40 -4.04 -4.37 -6.94
N ARG A 41 -4.19 -3.23 -7.62
CA ARG A 41 -3.07 -2.46 -8.18
C ARG A 41 -2.65 -1.38 -7.18
N TYR A 42 -1.38 -1.34 -6.82
CA TYR A 42 -0.84 -0.34 -5.88
C TYR A 42 0.30 0.43 -6.54
N GLU A 43 0.22 1.76 -6.48
CA GLU A 43 1.27 2.66 -6.94
C GLU A 43 2.10 3.12 -5.75
N PHE A 44 3.42 2.98 -5.87
CA PHE A 44 4.39 3.41 -4.86
C PHE A 44 5.36 4.41 -5.44
N GLU A 45 5.77 5.36 -4.62
CA GLU A 45 6.98 6.15 -4.81
C GLU A 45 8.12 5.44 -4.09
N GLN A 46 9.22 5.19 -4.81
CA GLN A 46 10.44 4.67 -4.23
C GLN A 46 11.21 5.81 -3.55
N GLY A 47 11.56 5.58 -2.29
CA GLY A 47 12.38 6.46 -1.48
C GLY A 47 13.16 5.66 -0.43
N GLU A 48 13.68 6.37 0.58
CA GLU A 48 14.36 5.74 1.71
C GLU A 48 13.40 4.90 2.55
N PRO A 49 13.83 3.78 3.14
CA PRO A 49 13.05 3.01 4.10
C PRO A 49 12.41 3.87 5.20
N LYS A 50 11.09 3.72 5.39
CA LYS A 50 10.33 4.40 6.45
C LYS A 50 9.37 3.45 7.14
N ASN A 51 8.99 3.78 8.36
CA ASN A 51 8.04 2.98 9.14
C ASN A 51 6.66 3.66 9.14
N TYR A 52 6.06 3.81 7.96
CA TYR A 52 4.67 4.27 7.88
C TYR A 52 3.71 3.19 8.36
N VAL A 53 2.66 3.63 9.05
CA VAL A 53 1.51 2.81 9.42
C VAL A 53 0.34 3.24 8.55
N TYR A 54 -0.09 2.37 7.66
CA TYR A 54 -1.27 2.51 6.83
C TYR A 54 -2.47 1.92 7.55
N ARG A 55 -3.58 2.62 7.44
CA ARG A 55 -4.88 2.30 8.03
C ARG A 55 -5.92 2.44 6.93
N LEU A 56 -6.65 1.38 6.64
CA LEU A 56 -7.74 1.38 5.68
C LEU A 56 -9.03 1.69 6.44
N ASP A 57 -9.50 2.92 6.36
CA ASP A 57 -10.81 3.26 6.89
C ASP A 57 -11.87 2.89 5.83
N PHE A 58 -12.55 1.76 6.04
CA PHE A 58 -13.71 1.39 5.24
C PHE A 58 -14.91 2.25 5.65
N MET A 59 -15.26 3.24 4.82
CA MET A 59 -16.52 3.97 4.99
C MET A 59 -17.65 3.18 4.34
N SER A 60 -18.43 2.48 5.17
CA SER A 60 -19.77 2.03 4.80
C SER A 60 -20.77 3.15 5.09
N ASP A 61 -21.36 3.73 4.04
CA ASP A 61 -22.65 4.44 4.11
C ASP A 61 -23.80 3.43 3.96
#